data_AF-A0A0F9LPN0-F1
#
_entry.id   AF-A0A0F9LPN0-F1
#
_cell.length_a   1.000
_cell.length_b   1.000
_cell.length_c   1.000
_cell.angle_alpha   90.00
_cell.angle_beta   90.00
_cell.angle_gamma   90.00
#
_symmetry.space_group_name_H-M   'P 1'
#
loop_
_entity.id
_entity.type
_entity.pdbx_description
1 polymer ?
#
loop_
_entity_poly.entity_id
_entity_poly.type
_entity_poly.pdbx_seq_one_letter_code
_entity_poly.pdbx_strand_id
1 'polypeptide(L)'
;MFKLDWKEIHIFDIDGCIFPAKNGKGIHIMPTEFQSKTSREEIKNRMDKVELFPSFINFYKFVVNNIKHIKFYYITGRNKKNFQIITIEQLSILNTKNNRDTLIFFPDNIILTGKSYYKFKICHIIKIILENNGNSKINIYDDRFEYFDILKERLKDMKINNVDYHKVITPEYFWNIRYEEYNNLINIKQNSIKSDKND
;
A
#
# COMPACT_ATOMS: atom_id res chain seq x y z
N MET A 1 15.85 -19.32 -12.46
CA MET A 1 15.20 -18.64 -11.32
C MET A 1 13.70 -18.61 -11.62
N PHE A 2 12.88 -19.41 -10.93
CA PHE A 2 11.42 -19.43 -11.16
C PHE A 2 10.83 -18.13 -10.58
N LYS A 3 10.32 -17.23 -11.44
CA LYS A 3 9.48 -16.12 -10.98
C LYS A 3 8.13 -16.72 -10.57
N LEU A 4 7.72 -16.52 -9.32
CA LEU A 4 6.36 -16.82 -8.89
C LEU A 4 5.41 -15.91 -9.67
N ASP A 5 4.45 -16.49 -10.40
CA ASP A 5 3.37 -15.74 -11.04
C ASP A 5 2.36 -15.29 -9.97
N TRP A 6 2.40 -14.00 -9.65
CA TRP A 6 1.44 -13.39 -8.74
C TRP A 6 0.13 -13.17 -9.48
N LYS A 7 -0.99 -13.57 -8.87
CA LYS A 7 -2.33 -13.30 -9.43
C LYS A 7 -2.76 -11.88 -9.15
N GLU A 8 -2.38 -11.37 -7.98
CA GLU A 8 -2.78 -10.04 -7.52
C GLU A 8 -1.65 -9.36 -6.75
N ILE A 9 -1.49 -8.05 -6.98
CA ILE A 9 -0.50 -7.21 -6.32
C ILE A 9 -1.21 -6.00 -5.76
N HIS A 10 -0.97 -5.73 -4.47
CA HIS A 10 -1.47 -4.54 -3.81
C HIS A 10 -0.30 -3.62 -3.48
N ILE A 11 -0.44 -2.35 -3.84
CA ILE A 11 0.55 -1.31 -3.58
C ILE A 11 -0.13 -0.26 -2.70
N PHE A 12 0.36 -0.11 -1.47
CA PHE A 12 -0.19 0.82 -0.48
C PHE A 12 0.75 2.00 -0.26
N ASP A 13 0.18 3.19 -0.16
CA ASP A 13 0.73 4.22 0.71
C ASP A 13 0.64 3.82 2.18
N ILE A 14 1.49 4.43 3.02
CA ILE A 14 1.54 4.17 4.45
C ILE A 14 0.76 5.23 5.24
N ASP A 15 1.15 6.50 5.11
CA ASP A 15 0.77 7.57 6.03
C ASP A 15 -0.47 8.30 5.53
N GLY A 16 -1.61 8.09 6.19
CA GLY A 16 -2.92 8.57 5.76
C GLY A 16 -3.73 7.50 5.00
N CYS A 17 -3.07 6.45 4.53
CA CYS A 17 -3.70 5.31 3.85
C CYS A 17 -3.96 4.11 4.79
N ILE A 18 -2.93 3.55 5.43
CA ILE A 18 -3.06 2.39 6.35
C ILE A 18 -2.77 2.76 7.82
N PHE A 19 -2.02 3.83 8.03
CA PHE A 19 -1.87 4.51 9.32
C PHE A 19 -2.58 5.85 9.27
N PRO A 20 -3.04 6.40 10.40
CA PRO A 20 -3.55 7.76 10.44
C PRO A 20 -2.44 8.76 10.10
N ALA A 21 -2.78 9.77 9.30
CA ALA A 21 -1.92 10.94 9.12
C ALA A 21 -1.76 11.62 10.50
N LYS A 22 -0.52 11.79 10.95
CA LYS A 22 -0.20 12.36 12.25
C LYS A 22 -0.77 13.78 12.36
N ASN A 23 -1.88 13.93 13.09
CA ASN A 23 -2.56 15.15 13.58
C ASN A 23 -4.09 15.16 13.40
N GLY A 24 -4.74 14.07 12.99
CA GLY A 24 -6.21 13.99 12.96
C GLY A 24 -6.87 15.01 12.02
N LYS A 25 -6.09 15.67 11.16
CA LYS A 25 -6.49 16.72 10.22
C LYS A 25 -5.95 16.51 8.80
N GLY A 26 -5.48 15.30 8.46
CA GLY A 26 -4.90 15.04 7.13
C GLY A 26 -3.61 15.82 6.84
N ILE A 27 -2.93 16.35 7.87
CA ILE A 27 -1.68 17.08 7.70
C ILE A 27 -0.53 16.08 7.67
N HIS A 28 0.01 15.89 6.48
CA HIS A 28 1.18 15.05 6.26
C HIS A 28 2.40 15.72 6.87
N ILE A 29 3.16 14.96 7.64
CA ILE A 29 4.51 15.37 8.02
C ILE A 29 5.36 15.29 6.75
N MET A 30 5.46 16.40 6.03
CA MET A 30 6.50 16.58 5.04
C MET A 30 7.83 16.66 5.82
N PRO A 31 8.78 15.75 5.59
CA PRO A 31 10.05 15.69 6.32
C PRO A 31 10.89 16.95 6.22
N THR A 32 10.55 17.92 5.37
CA THR A 32 11.21 19.23 5.34
C THR A 32 11.24 19.92 6.71
N GLU A 33 10.24 19.71 7.57
CA GLU A 33 10.25 20.22 8.96
C GLU A 33 11.09 19.37 9.93
N PHE A 34 11.27 18.08 9.63
CA PHE A 34 11.98 17.12 10.48
C PHE A 34 13.47 16.95 10.11
N GLN A 35 13.90 17.49 8.97
CA GLN A 35 15.15 17.08 8.32
C GLN A 35 16.43 17.67 8.94
N SER A 36 16.38 18.55 9.94
CA SER A 36 17.62 19.13 10.49
C SER A 36 17.83 19.07 12.01
N LYS A 37 16.82 18.79 12.85
CA LYS A 37 16.99 18.90 14.32
C LYS A 37 16.29 17.86 15.20
N THR A 38 15.46 16.98 14.66
CA THR A 38 14.71 16.02 15.48
C THR A 38 15.55 14.77 15.77
N SER A 39 15.74 14.42 17.04
CA SER A 39 16.48 13.21 17.41
C SER A 39 15.71 11.94 17.01
N ARG A 40 16.42 10.83 16.81
CA ARG A 40 15.77 9.51 16.54
C ARG A 40 14.80 9.11 17.64
N GLU A 41 15.11 9.48 18.87
CA GLU A 41 14.30 9.18 20.06
C GLU A 41 13.01 10.00 20.08
N GLU A 42 13.06 11.25 19.64
CA GLU A 42 11.86 12.07 19.46
C GLU A 42 10.97 11.57 18.31
N ILE A 43 11.59 11.11 17.21
CA ILE A 43 10.85 10.43 16.13
C ILE A 43 10.15 9.19 16.69
N LYS A 44 10.88 8.35 17.45
CA LYS A 44 10.36 7.14 18.07
C LYS A 44 9.18 7.43 19.00
N ASN A 45 9.37 8.31 19.99
CA ASN A 45 8.33 8.67 20.96
C ASN A 45 7.04 9.18 20.31
N ARG A 46 7.15 9.92 19.20
CA ARG A 46 5.97 10.41 18.48
C ARG A 46 5.32 9.31 17.63
N MET A 47 6.08 8.37 17.08
CA MET A 47 5.61 7.35 16.13
C MET A 47 5.13 6.07 16.84
N ASP A 48 5.64 5.74 18.02
CA ASP A 48 5.28 4.52 18.78
C ASP A 48 3.78 4.43 19.11
N LYS A 49 3.05 5.56 19.09
CA LYS A 49 1.60 5.63 19.33
C LYS A 49 0.74 5.59 18.07
N VAL A 50 1.35 5.55 16.88
CA VAL A 50 0.64 5.55 15.60
C VAL A 50 0.34 4.10 15.22
N GLU A 51 -0.92 3.71 15.36
CA GLU A 51 -1.40 2.36 15.06
C GLU A 51 -2.01 2.26 13.67
N LEU A 52 -1.98 1.06 13.09
CA LEU A 52 -2.71 0.78 11.85
C LEU A 52 -4.22 0.96 12.07
N PHE A 53 -4.94 1.36 11.02
CA PHE A 53 -6.41 1.35 11.08
C PHE A 53 -6.90 -0.08 11.34
N PRO A 54 -7.75 -0.32 12.36
CA PRO A 54 -8.28 -1.65 12.65
C PRO A 54 -9.00 -2.28 11.44
N SER A 55 -9.73 -1.47 10.66
CA SER A 55 -10.40 -1.92 9.43
C SER A 55 -9.41 -2.37 8.35
N PHE A 56 -8.25 -1.72 8.21
CA PHE A 56 -7.19 -2.19 7.33
C PHE A 56 -6.62 -3.54 7.79
N ILE A 57 -6.42 -3.74 9.09
CA ILE A 57 -5.94 -5.02 9.63
C ILE A 57 -6.91 -6.15 9.28
N ASN A 58 -8.22 -5.90 9.41
CA ASN A 58 -9.27 -6.87 9.06
C ASN A 58 -9.24 -7.22 7.56
N PHE A 59 -9.17 -6.19 6.70
CA PHE A 59 -8.99 -6.37 5.27
C PHE A 59 -7.74 -7.20 4.93
N TYR A 60 -6.59 -6.82 5.49
CA TYR A 60 -5.32 -7.50 5.23
C TYR A 60 -5.36 -8.97 5.63
N LYS A 61 -5.80 -9.27 6.86
CA LYS A 61 -5.91 -10.65 7.35
C LYS A 61 -6.87 -11.48 6.49
N PHE A 62 -8.00 -10.90 6.09
CA PHE A 62 -8.96 -11.57 5.22
C PHE A 62 -8.34 -11.95 3.88
N VAL A 63 -7.68 -10.99 3.23
CA VAL A 63 -7.07 -11.18 1.92
C VAL A 63 -5.96 -12.23 1.97
N VAL A 64 -5.05 -12.14 2.94
CA VAL A 64 -3.94 -13.10 3.11
C VAL A 64 -4.43 -14.54 3.34
N ASN A 65 -5.52 -14.70 4.10
CA ASN A 65 -6.05 -16.02 4.45
C ASN A 65 -6.86 -16.67 3.32
N ASN A 66 -7.48 -15.87 2.45
CA ASN A 66 -8.41 -16.39 1.44
C ASN A 66 -7.87 -16.34 -0.01
N ILE A 67 -6.85 -15.51 -0.30
CA ILE A 67 -6.32 -15.34 -1.66
C ILE A 67 -4.89 -15.90 -1.75
N LYS A 68 -4.74 -16.94 -2.58
CA LYS A 68 -3.42 -17.51 -2.92
C LYS A 68 -2.71 -16.66 -3.98
N HIS A 69 -1.38 -16.59 -3.92
CA HIS A 69 -0.52 -15.86 -4.88
C HIS A 69 -0.78 -14.35 -4.94
N ILE A 70 -0.81 -13.73 -3.76
CA ILE A 70 -0.86 -12.28 -3.58
C ILE A 70 0.48 -11.71 -3.13
N LYS A 71 0.79 -10.49 -3.57
CA LYS A 71 1.98 -9.75 -3.13
C LYS A 71 1.61 -8.36 -2.63
N PHE A 72 2.30 -7.90 -1.59
CA PHE A 72 2.06 -6.58 -1.01
C PHE A 72 3.31 -5.70 -1.13
N TYR A 73 3.10 -4.47 -1.56
CA TYR A 73 4.12 -3.43 -1.57
C TYR A 73 3.64 -2.25 -0.73
N TYR A 74 4.53 -1.72 0.09
CA TYR A 74 4.31 -0.52 0.88
C TYR A 74 5.30 0.53 0.42
N ILE A 75 4.82 1.64 -0.12
CA ILE A 75 5.66 2.74 -0.61
C ILE A 75 5.39 3.97 0.26
N THR A 76 6.42 4.50 0.92
CA THR A 76 6.26 5.59 1.89
C THR A 76 7.16 6.79 1.60
N GLY A 77 6.67 7.98 1.96
CA GLY A 77 7.44 9.23 1.99
C GLY A 77 8.45 9.30 3.14
N ARG A 78 8.39 8.38 4.10
CA ARG A 78 9.37 8.25 5.18
C ARG A 78 10.75 7.93 4.59
N ASN A 79 11.79 8.60 5.10
CA ASN A 79 13.16 8.29 4.70
C ASN A 79 13.68 7.05 5.43
N LYS A 80 14.61 6.32 4.80
CA LYS A 80 15.08 5.03 5.32
C LYS A 80 15.91 5.21 6.58
N LYS A 81 16.85 6.16 6.59
CA LYS A 81 17.83 6.37 7.67
C LYS A 81 17.19 6.61 9.04
N ASN A 82 16.02 7.24 9.08
CA ASN A 82 15.37 7.61 10.35
C ASN A 82 14.15 6.74 10.67
N PHE A 83 13.43 6.22 9.67
CA PHE A 83 12.14 5.59 9.90
C PHE A 83 12.10 4.09 9.62
N GLN A 84 13.19 3.47 9.15
CA GLN A 84 13.14 2.06 8.76
C GLN A 84 12.74 1.14 9.92
N ILE A 85 13.43 1.24 11.05
CA ILE A 85 13.20 0.35 12.20
C ILE A 85 11.75 0.49 12.69
N ILE A 86 11.32 1.72 12.96
CA ILE A 86 9.97 1.97 13.50
C ILE A 86 8.85 1.58 12.54
N THR A 87 9.02 1.81 11.23
CA THR A 87 8.00 1.42 10.24
C THR A 87 7.87 -0.10 10.15
N ILE A 88 8.99 -0.82 10.24
CA ILE A 88 9.00 -2.29 10.28
C ILE A 88 8.33 -2.80 11.55
N GLU A 89 8.65 -2.21 12.71
CA GLU A 89 8.03 -2.57 14.00
C GLU A 89 6.51 -2.35 13.96
N GLN A 90 6.04 -1.22 13.43
CA GLN A 90 4.61 -0.93 13.27
C GLN A 90 3.90 -1.92 12.34
N LEU A 91 4.53 -2.31 11.23
CA LEU A 91 3.97 -3.29 10.29
C LEU A 91 4.03 -4.73 10.82
N SER A 92 4.85 -5.00 11.84
CA SER A 92 4.99 -6.35 12.40
C SER A 92 3.69 -6.92 12.98
N ILE A 93 2.73 -6.06 13.36
CA ILE A 93 1.38 -6.43 13.83
C ILE A 93 0.62 -7.25 12.78
N LEU A 94 0.90 -7.04 11.49
CA LEU A 94 0.31 -7.81 10.40
C LEU A 94 0.83 -9.27 10.36
N ASN A 95 1.78 -9.62 11.24
CA ASN A 95 2.40 -10.94 11.39
C ASN A 95 2.83 -11.51 10.03
N THR A 96 3.64 -10.73 9.33
CA THR A 96 4.10 -10.93 7.94
C THR A 96 5.08 -12.10 7.80
N LYS A 97 4.94 -13.18 8.58
CA LYS A 97 5.76 -14.39 8.50
C LYS A 97 5.77 -15.03 7.11
N ASN A 98 4.91 -14.57 6.20
CA ASN A 98 4.98 -14.85 4.78
C ASN A 98 5.81 -13.75 4.07
N ASN A 99 6.91 -14.13 3.40
CA ASN A 99 7.87 -13.29 2.64
C ASN A 99 7.27 -12.54 1.42
N ARG A 100 6.03 -12.05 1.49
CA ARG A 100 5.26 -11.49 0.37
C ARG A 100 5.23 -9.95 0.39
N ASP A 101 5.78 -9.35 1.43
CA ASP A 101 5.68 -7.91 1.67
C ASP A 101 7.00 -7.23 1.31
N THR A 102 6.92 -6.12 0.59
CA THR A 102 8.09 -5.30 0.24
C THR A 102 7.86 -3.86 0.66
N LEU A 103 8.77 -3.32 1.46
CA LEU A 103 8.72 -1.95 1.95
C LEU A 103 9.76 -1.08 1.22
N ILE A 104 9.30 0.02 0.62
CA ILE A 104 10.09 0.95 -0.17
C ILE A 104 10.03 2.33 0.47
N PHE A 105 11.19 2.81 0.94
CA PHE A 105 11.36 4.11 1.58
C PHE A 105 11.73 5.20 0.57
N PHE A 106 11.37 6.44 0.90
CA PHE A 106 11.86 7.60 0.18
C PHE A 106 13.38 7.73 0.34
N PRO A 107 14.12 8.07 -0.73
CA PRO A 107 15.57 8.15 -0.69
C PRO A 107 16.08 9.25 0.26
N ASP A 108 17.09 8.92 1.07
CA ASP A 108 17.63 9.80 2.12
C ASP A 108 18.33 11.06 1.57
N ASN A 109 18.80 11.01 0.32
CA ASN A 109 19.57 12.08 -0.32
C ASN A 109 18.72 13.02 -1.19
N ILE A 110 17.39 12.88 -1.18
CA ILE A 110 16.48 13.73 -1.94
C ILE A 110 15.62 14.55 -0.99
N ILE A 111 15.46 15.83 -1.29
CA ILE A 111 14.53 16.70 -0.56
C ILE A 111 13.09 16.28 -0.91
N LEU A 112 12.29 16.00 0.12
CA LEU A 112 10.90 15.61 -0.08
C LEU A 112 10.04 16.84 -0.37
N THR A 113 9.53 16.91 -1.59
CA THR A 113 8.57 17.89 -2.10
C THR A 113 7.40 17.13 -2.71
N GLY A 114 6.24 17.76 -2.93
CA GLY A 114 5.13 17.09 -3.64
C GLY A 114 5.57 16.52 -4.99
N LYS A 115 6.34 17.29 -5.78
CA LYS A 115 6.86 16.85 -7.08
C LYS A 115 7.84 15.67 -6.98
N SER A 116 8.81 15.73 -6.07
CA SER A 116 9.77 14.62 -5.89
C SER A 116 9.10 13.37 -5.33
N TYR A 117 8.10 13.54 -4.47
CA TYR A 117 7.27 12.45 -3.93
C TYR A 117 6.49 11.72 -5.02
N TYR A 118 5.74 12.45 -5.84
CA TYR A 118 4.94 11.88 -6.90
C TYR A 118 5.81 11.21 -7.97
N LYS A 119 6.94 11.83 -8.33
CA LYS A 119 7.91 11.20 -9.24
C LYS A 119 8.43 9.88 -8.66
N PHE A 120 8.78 9.86 -7.38
CA PHE A 120 9.24 8.66 -6.69
C PHE A 120 8.19 7.53 -6.72
N LYS A 121 6.93 7.85 -6.37
CA LYS A 121 5.78 6.92 -6.40
C LYS A 121 5.55 6.35 -7.79
N ILE A 122 5.38 7.21 -8.80
CA ILE A 122 5.14 6.81 -10.20
C ILE A 122 6.24 5.86 -10.68
N CYS A 123 7.52 6.22 -10.47
CA CYS A 123 8.64 5.40 -10.93
C CYS A 123 8.64 4.00 -10.28
N HIS A 124 8.41 3.91 -8.97
CA HIS A 124 8.40 2.61 -8.28
C HIS A 124 7.18 1.78 -8.64
N ILE A 125 6.00 2.38 -8.78
CA ILE A 125 4.79 1.67 -9.21
C ILE A 125 4.99 1.08 -10.61
N ILE A 126 5.45 1.89 -11.58
CA ILE A 126 5.73 1.40 -12.94
C ILE A 126 6.76 0.25 -12.89
N LYS A 127 7.85 0.41 -12.12
CA LYS A 127 8.85 -0.65 -11.94
C LYS A 127 8.23 -1.95 -11.42
N ILE A 128 7.39 -1.88 -10.38
CA ILE A 128 6.70 -3.05 -9.82
C ILE A 128 5.84 -3.72 -10.88
N ILE A 129 5.04 -2.95 -11.63
CA ILE A 129 4.15 -3.50 -12.65
C ILE A 129 4.94 -4.24 -13.74
N LEU A 130 6.00 -3.62 -14.25
CA LEU A 130 6.84 -4.19 -15.31
C LEU A 130 7.60 -5.44 -14.84
N GLU A 131 8.09 -5.47 -13.61
CA GLU A 131 8.80 -6.64 -13.05
C GLU A 131 7.91 -7.90 -12.94
N ASN A 132 6.59 -7.69 -12.84
CA ASN A 132 5.55 -8.71 -12.73
C ASN A 132 4.82 -8.96 -14.07
N ASN A 133 5.47 -8.61 -15.20
CA ASN A 133 5.04 -8.89 -16.57
C ASN A 133 3.63 -8.39 -16.95
N GLY A 134 3.02 -7.50 -16.17
CA GLY A 134 1.68 -6.99 -16.46
C GLY A 134 0.56 -8.03 -16.45
N ASN A 135 0.76 -9.25 -15.94
CA ASN A 135 -0.28 -10.29 -15.90
C ASN A 135 -1.09 -10.28 -14.60
N SER A 136 -0.51 -9.79 -13.50
CA SER A 136 -1.18 -9.72 -12.19
C SER A 136 -2.21 -8.62 -12.17
N LYS A 137 -3.37 -8.81 -11.53
CA LYS A 137 -4.24 -7.67 -11.20
C LYS A 137 -3.49 -6.74 -10.23
N ILE A 138 -3.42 -5.44 -10.54
CA ILE A 138 -2.73 -4.45 -9.71
C ILE A 138 -3.77 -3.58 -9.01
N ASN A 139 -3.67 -3.41 -7.70
CA ASN A 139 -4.48 -2.47 -6.93
C ASN A 139 -3.56 -1.44 -6.26
N ILE A 140 -3.76 -0.16 -6.53
CA ILE A 140 -2.98 0.94 -5.95
C ILE A 140 -3.86 1.72 -4.98
N TYR A 141 -3.43 1.87 -3.73
CA TYR A 141 -4.15 2.57 -2.68
C TYR A 141 -3.30 3.75 -2.18
N ASP A 142 -3.83 4.96 -2.29
CA ASP A 142 -3.13 6.16 -1.84
C ASP A 142 -4.16 7.20 -1.39
N ASP A 143 -3.85 7.93 -0.32
CA ASP A 143 -4.64 9.07 0.14
C ASP A 143 -4.23 10.36 -0.59
N ARG A 144 -2.99 10.43 -1.10
CA ARG A 144 -2.48 11.48 -2.00
C ARG A 144 -2.46 11.03 -3.45
N PHE A 145 -3.64 11.01 -4.04
CA PHE A 145 -3.87 10.44 -5.37
C PHE A 145 -3.69 11.44 -6.53
N GLU A 146 -3.14 12.64 -6.31
CA GLU A 146 -2.99 13.66 -7.36
C GLU A 146 -2.09 13.20 -8.52
N TYR A 147 -1.22 12.23 -8.26
CA TYR A 147 -0.33 11.64 -9.27
C TYR A 147 -0.99 10.53 -10.10
N PHE A 148 -2.21 10.08 -9.75
CA PHE A 148 -2.86 8.96 -10.43
C PHE A 148 -3.11 9.23 -11.91
N ASP A 149 -3.46 10.45 -12.28
CA ASP A 149 -3.79 10.76 -13.68
C ASP A 149 -2.53 10.71 -14.58
N ILE A 150 -1.41 11.23 -14.09
CA ILE A 150 -0.10 11.09 -14.75
C ILE A 150 0.29 9.61 -14.87
N LEU A 151 0.02 8.81 -13.84
CA LEU A 151 0.32 7.38 -13.86
C LEU A 151 -0.57 6.63 -14.88
N LYS A 152 -1.87 6.94 -14.95
CA LYS A 152 -2.80 6.36 -15.93
C LYS A 152 -2.37 6.63 -17.36
N GLU A 153 -2.01 7.89 -17.68
CA GLU A 153 -1.53 8.26 -19.01
C GLU A 153 -0.31 7.43 -19.42
N ARG A 154 0.68 7.33 -18.53
CA ARG A 154 1.90 6.52 -18.80
C ARG A 154 1.59 5.05 -19.00
N LEU A 155 0.72 4.46 -18.16
CA LEU A 155 0.36 3.05 -18.30
C LEU A 155 -0.45 2.77 -19.57
N LYS A 156 -1.29 3.72 -20.00
CA LYS A 156 -2.02 3.66 -21.26
C LYS A 156 -1.05 3.62 -22.45
N ASP A 157 -0.02 4.46 -22.45
CA ASP A 157 1.02 4.45 -23.50
C ASP A 157 1.77 3.11 -23.55
N MET A 158 1.92 2.46 -22.40
CA MET A 158 2.52 1.13 -22.25
C MET A 158 1.55 -0.02 -22.54
N LYS A 159 0.29 0.26 -22.89
CA LYS A 159 -0.79 -0.74 -23.10
C LYS A 159 -1.07 -1.63 -21.88
N ILE A 160 -0.91 -1.09 -20.68
CA ILE A 160 -1.17 -1.77 -19.40
C ILE A 160 -2.55 -1.32 -18.90
N ASN A 161 -3.47 -2.27 -18.75
CA ASN A 161 -4.90 -2.01 -18.44
C ASN A 161 -5.46 -2.79 -17.24
N ASN A 162 -4.61 -3.52 -16.52
CA ASN A 162 -4.93 -4.38 -15.38
C ASN A 162 -4.67 -3.68 -14.03
N VAL A 163 -4.93 -2.38 -13.95
CA VAL A 163 -4.60 -1.55 -12.78
C VAL A 163 -5.85 -0.83 -12.26
N ASP A 164 -6.22 -1.13 -11.02
CA ASP A 164 -7.26 -0.45 -10.27
C ASP A 164 -6.65 0.62 -9.35
N TYR A 165 -7.22 1.82 -9.39
CA TYR A 165 -6.76 2.97 -8.62
C TYR A 165 -7.77 3.31 -7.52
N HIS A 166 -7.32 3.27 -6.28
CA HIS A 166 -8.16 3.42 -5.09
C HIS A 166 -7.76 4.67 -4.31
N LYS A 167 -8.67 5.65 -4.27
CA LYS A 167 -8.49 6.91 -3.55
C LYS A 167 -8.94 6.74 -2.10
N VAL A 168 -8.01 6.77 -1.16
CA VAL A 168 -8.32 6.55 0.27
C VAL A 168 -8.58 7.89 0.95
N ILE A 169 -9.83 8.35 0.94
CA ILE A 169 -10.22 9.66 1.52
C ILE A 169 -10.58 9.54 3.00
N THR A 170 -11.39 8.53 3.34
CA THR A 170 -11.82 8.21 4.71
C THR A 170 -11.36 6.80 5.04
N PRO A 171 -10.12 6.61 5.54
CA PRO A 171 -9.48 5.31 5.59
C PRO A 171 -10.29 4.24 6.33
N GLU A 172 -10.85 4.56 7.50
CA GLU A 172 -11.63 3.60 8.27
C GLU A 172 -12.81 3.04 7.47
N TYR A 173 -13.62 3.93 6.90
CA TYR A 173 -14.77 3.58 6.07
C TYR A 173 -14.36 2.89 4.77
N PHE A 174 -13.30 3.39 4.12
CA PHE A 174 -12.77 2.85 2.88
C PHE A 174 -12.38 1.37 3.05
N TRP A 175 -11.64 1.03 4.10
CA TRP A 175 -11.20 -0.35 4.34
C TRP A 175 -12.34 -1.28 4.71
N ASN A 176 -13.38 -0.79 5.40
CA ASN A 176 -14.59 -1.59 5.64
C ASN A 176 -15.31 -1.94 4.33
N ILE A 177 -15.48 -0.98 3.42
CA ILE A 177 -16.05 -1.25 2.09
C ILE A 177 -15.21 -2.30 1.35
N ARG A 178 -13.89 -2.12 1.30
CA ARG A 178 -13.00 -3.06 0.61
C ARG A 178 -13.09 -4.46 1.20
N TYR A 179 -13.14 -4.58 2.53
CA TYR A 179 -13.34 -5.87 3.19
C TYR A 179 -14.64 -6.54 2.72
N GLU A 180 -15.76 -5.82 2.74
CA GLU A 180 -17.06 -6.36 2.31
C GLU A 180 -17.10 -6.75 0.83
N GLU A 181 -16.49 -5.96 -0.05
CA GLU A 181 -16.38 -6.28 -1.47
C GLU A 181 -15.63 -7.59 -1.71
N TYR A 182 -14.48 -7.79 -1.04
CA TYR A 182 -13.74 -9.05 -1.14
C TYR A 182 -14.51 -10.22 -0.54
N ASN A 183 -15.17 -10.02 0.60
CA ASN A 183 -15.99 -11.04 1.24
C ASN A 183 -17.11 -11.53 0.30
N ASN A 184 -17.82 -10.59 -0.32
CA ASN A 184 -18.89 -10.89 -1.28
C ASN A 184 -18.36 -11.63 -2.52
N LEU A 185 -17.22 -11.21 -3.08
CA LEU A 185 -16.62 -11.87 -4.24
C LEU A 185 -16.25 -13.34 -3.96
N ILE A 186 -15.81 -13.65 -2.75
CA ILE A 186 -15.46 -15.02 -2.35
C ILE A 186 -16.72 -15.84 -2.11
N ASN A 187 -17.73 -15.28 -1.45
CA ASN A 187 -19.01 -15.97 -1.22
C ASN A 187 -19.73 -16.32 -2.53
N ILE A 188 -19.74 -15.40 -3.51
CA ILE A 188 -20.31 -15.67 -4.84
C ILE A 188 -19.59 -16.84 -5.52
N LYS A 189 -18.25 -16.85 -5.50
CA LYS A 189 -17.46 -17.96 -6.09
C LYS A 189 -17.69 -19.30 -5.40
N GLN A 190 -17.85 -19.31 -4.08
CA GLN A 190 -18.13 -20.55 -3.35
C GLN A 190 -19.53 -21.09 -3.66
N ASN A 191 -20.51 -20.20 -3.85
CA ASN A 191 -21.87 -20.59 -4.20
C ASN A 191 -21.99 -21.11 -5.64
N SER A 192 -21.28 -20.51 -6.60
CA SER A 192 -21.27 -21.01 -7.98
C SER A 192 -20.62 -22.40 -8.13
N ILE A 193 -19.58 -22.70 -7.33
CA ILE A 193 -18.96 -24.04 -7.34
C ILE A 193 -19.88 -25.11 -6.73
N LYS A 194 -20.82 -24.73 -5.85
CA LYS A 194 -21.78 -25.66 -5.26
C LYS A 194 -22.96 -25.95 -6.17
N SER A 195 -23.40 -25.00 -7.00
CA SER A 195 -24.45 -25.25 -8.00
C SER A 195 -23.98 -26.22 -9.07
N ASP A 196 -22.74 -26.07 -9.56
CA ASP A 196 -22.19 -26.90 -10.65
C ASP A 196 -21.91 -28.37 -10.25
N LYS A 197 -22.09 -28.72 -8.97
CA LYS A 197 -21.96 -30.10 -8.47
C LYS A 197 -23.31 -30.79 -8.24
N ASN A 198 -24.41 -30.05 -8.35
CA ASN A 198 -25.76 -30.54 -8.16
C ASN A 198 -26.55 -30.63 -9.47
N ASP A 199 -25.93 -30.29 -10.59
CA ASP A 199 -26.39 -30.51 -11.97
C ASP A 199 -25.58 -31.66 -12.61
#